data_AF-D0LJJ6-F1
#
_entry.id   AF-D0LJJ6-F1
#
_cell.length_a   1.000
_cell.length_b   1.000
_cell.length_c   1.000
_cell.angle_alpha   90.00
_cell.angle_beta   90.00
_cell.angle_gamma   90.00
#
_symmetry.space_group_name_H-M   'P 1'
#
loop_
_entity.id
_entity.type
_entity.pdbx_description
1 polymer ?
#
loop_
_entity_poly.entity_id
_entity_poly.type
_entity_poly.pdbx_seq_one_letter_code
_entity_poly.pdbx_strand_id
1 'polypeptide(L)'
;MSGLVDLLYLPPEHLGASVLFLASIIIACELLRVTLSVSFTSGATPVQVVTHVLVNLLTAVIQPLFLAVVLVLSIVAHPERGLLNLLIVLALYGLWYGTGQATLLVRRDSQGADLGFMSIASAITFVPGLVALAVC
;
A
#
# COMPACT_ATOMS: atom_id res chain seq x y z
N MET A 1 24.00 -10.18 -4.82
CA MET A 1 22.82 -10.74 -4.12
C MET A 1 21.65 -10.43 -5.03
N SER A 2 21.35 -11.30 -5.99
CA SER A 2 20.27 -11.10 -6.96
C SER A 2 19.02 -11.84 -6.47
N GLY A 3 18.01 -11.12 -5.97
CA GLY A 3 16.86 -11.72 -5.28
C GLY A 3 15.61 -10.85 -5.32
N LEU A 4 14.51 -11.31 -4.71
CA LEU A 4 13.20 -10.62 -4.68
C LEU A 4 13.27 -9.15 -4.22
N VAL A 5 14.30 -8.78 -3.49
CA VAL A 5 14.56 -7.40 -3.04
C VAL A 5 14.87 -6.48 -4.23
N ASP A 6 15.53 -6.97 -5.28
CA ASP A 6 15.85 -6.15 -6.47
C ASP A 6 14.60 -5.71 -7.21
N LEU A 7 13.52 -6.50 -7.11
CA LEU A 7 12.23 -6.15 -7.71
C LEU A 7 11.62 -4.89 -7.09
N LEU A 8 12.00 -4.52 -5.87
CA LEU A 8 11.55 -3.29 -5.20
C LEU A 8 12.08 -2.02 -5.85
N TYR A 9 13.16 -2.10 -6.64
CA TYR A 9 13.76 -0.96 -7.33
C TYR A 9 13.10 -0.65 -8.67
N LEU A 10 12.09 -1.44 -9.09
CA LEU A 10 11.44 -1.35 -10.40
C LEU A 10 12.43 -1.41 -11.61
N PRO A 11 13.35 -2.39 -11.65
CA PRO A 11 14.32 -2.51 -12.73
C PRO A 11 13.63 -2.56 -14.11
N PRO A 12 14.13 -1.81 -15.12
CA PRO A 12 13.50 -1.73 -16.44
C PRO A 12 13.36 -3.09 -17.13
N GLU A 13 14.37 -3.94 -17.00
CA GLU A 13 14.41 -5.29 -17.59
C GLU A 13 13.38 -6.26 -17.00
N HIS A 14 12.89 -6.00 -15.78
CA HIS A 14 12.00 -6.90 -15.05
C HIS A 14 10.75 -6.19 -14.50
N LEU A 15 10.36 -5.08 -15.12
CA LEU A 15 9.28 -4.22 -14.61
C LEU A 15 7.96 -4.97 -14.41
N GLY A 16 7.61 -5.87 -15.34
CA GLY A 16 6.41 -6.71 -15.20
C GLY A 16 6.45 -7.61 -13.98
N ALA A 17 7.60 -8.23 -13.69
CA ALA A 17 7.79 -9.07 -12.51
C ALA A 17 7.74 -8.24 -11.22
N SER A 18 8.34 -7.05 -11.22
CA SER A 18 8.26 -6.11 -10.10
C SER A 18 6.84 -5.67 -9.79
N VAL A 19 6.07 -5.27 -10.81
CA VAL A 19 4.68 -4.85 -10.64
C VAL A 19 3.82 -6.00 -10.13
N LEU A 20 3.98 -7.21 -10.68
CA LEU A 20 3.26 -8.40 -10.21
C LEU A 20 3.61 -8.75 -8.76
N PHE A 21 4.89 -8.67 -8.39
CA PHE A 21 5.34 -8.92 -7.02
C PHE A 21 4.73 -7.93 -6.03
N LEU A 22 4.82 -6.63 -6.33
CA LEU A 22 4.26 -5.57 -5.49
C LEU A 22 2.73 -5.67 -5.38
N ALA A 23 2.04 -5.94 -6.50
CA ALA A 23 0.60 -6.15 -6.52
C ALA A 23 0.20 -7.37 -5.67
N SER A 24 0.97 -8.46 -5.72
CA SER A 24 0.72 -9.67 -4.93
C SER A 24 0.84 -9.40 -3.42
N ILE A 25 1.83 -8.58 -3.01
CA ILE A 25 1.98 -8.16 -1.61
C ILE A 25 0.76 -7.33 -1.17
N ILE A 26 0.35 -6.35 -1.99
CA ILE A 26 -0.84 -5.54 -1.69
C ILE A 26 -2.06 -6.44 -1.53
N ILE A 27 -2.33 -7.32 -2.49
CA ILE A 27 -3.47 -8.25 -2.44
C ILE A 27 -3.41 -9.13 -1.18
N ALA A 28 -2.24 -9.67 -0.82
CA ALA A 28 -2.09 -10.49 0.37
C ALA A 28 -2.39 -9.70 1.67
N CYS A 29 -1.93 -8.46 1.78
CA CYS A 29 -2.27 -7.58 2.90
C CYS A 29 -3.77 -7.29 2.99
N GLU A 30 -4.43 -7.09 1.84
CA GLU A 30 -5.86 -6.82 1.77
C GLU A 30 -6.69 -8.06 2.13
N LEU A 31 -6.29 -9.24 1.65
CA LEU A 31 -6.91 -10.52 2.05
C LEU A 31 -6.77 -10.76 3.54
N LEU A 32 -5.60 -10.46 4.13
CA LEU A 32 -5.40 -10.53 5.57
C LEU A 32 -6.33 -9.54 6.29
N ARG A 33 -6.44 -8.30 5.81
CA ARG A 33 -7.32 -7.28 6.38
C ARG A 33 -8.79 -7.71 6.35
N VAL A 34 -9.26 -8.27 5.24
CA VAL A 34 -10.62 -8.80 5.10
C VAL A 34 -10.84 -9.98 6.04
N THR A 35 -9.90 -10.93 6.08
CA THR A 35 -9.98 -12.11 6.95
C THR A 35 -10.09 -11.72 8.42
N LEU A 36 -9.23 -10.81 8.87
CA LEU A 36 -9.27 -10.23 10.22
C LEU A 36 -10.57 -9.48 10.48
N SER A 37 -11.07 -8.75 9.49
CA SER A 37 -12.30 -7.97 9.60
C SER A 37 -13.56 -8.82 9.70
N VAL A 38 -13.59 -9.98 9.01
CA VAL A 38 -14.72 -10.93 9.02
C VAL A 38 -14.68 -11.80 10.28
N SER A 39 -13.51 -12.34 10.64
CA SER A 39 -13.39 -13.37 11.69
C SER A 39 -13.65 -12.88 13.12
N PHE A 40 -13.54 -11.58 13.37
CA PHE A 40 -13.60 -11.01 14.73
C PHE A 40 -14.76 -10.01 14.92
N THR A 41 -15.88 -10.18 14.21
CA THR A 41 -17.05 -9.29 14.26
C THR A 41 -18.06 -9.70 15.35
N SER A 42 -17.84 -9.25 16.60
CA SER A 42 -18.84 -8.76 17.59
C SER A 42 -18.36 -8.89 19.06
N GLY A 43 -18.37 -7.77 19.80
CA GLY A 43 -18.16 -7.71 21.27
C GLY A 43 -16.78 -7.21 21.77
N ALA A 44 -16.78 -6.24 22.69
CA ALA A 44 -15.60 -5.54 23.25
C ALA A 44 -14.62 -6.45 24.05
N THR A 45 -13.94 -7.34 23.34
CA THR A 45 -12.91 -8.22 23.88
C THR A 45 -11.52 -7.66 23.55
N PRO A 46 -10.47 -7.95 24.35
CA PRO A 46 -9.10 -7.51 24.07
C PRO A 46 -8.61 -7.92 22.67
N VAL A 47 -9.07 -9.08 22.17
CA VAL A 47 -8.75 -9.60 20.84
C VAL A 47 -9.24 -8.66 19.74
N GLN A 48 -10.43 -8.07 19.88
CA GLN A 48 -10.95 -7.13 18.89
C GLN A 48 -10.17 -5.83 18.81
N VAL A 49 -9.72 -5.31 19.95
CA VAL A 49 -8.91 -4.08 19.98
C VAL A 49 -7.61 -4.32 19.21
N VAL A 50 -6.96 -5.45 19.45
CA VAL A 50 -5.74 -5.84 18.70
C VAL A 50 -6.03 -6.00 17.21
N THR A 51 -7.11 -6.68 16.83
CA THR A 51 -7.50 -6.83 15.42
C THR A 51 -7.78 -5.49 14.75
N HIS A 52 -8.46 -4.56 15.43
CA HIS A 52 -8.72 -3.21 14.90
C HIS A 52 -7.42 -2.42 14.71
N VAL A 53 -6.52 -2.45 15.70
CA VAL A 53 -5.19 -1.81 15.59
C VAL A 53 -4.38 -2.39 14.43
N LEU A 54 -4.36 -3.73 14.27
CA LEU A 54 -3.65 -4.39 13.18
C LEU A 54 -4.21 -4.00 11.80
N VAL A 55 -5.53 -3.98 11.66
CA VAL A 55 -6.21 -3.55 10.43
C VAL A 55 -5.87 -2.09 10.10
N ASN A 56 -5.87 -1.22 11.10
CA ASN A 56 -5.51 0.20 10.92
C ASN A 56 -4.02 0.36 10.59
N LEU A 57 -3.11 -0.38 11.24
CA LEU A 57 -1.68 -0.32 10.92
C LEU A 57 -1.39 -0.81 9.51
N LEU A 58 -2.01 -1.92 9.09
CA LEU A 58 -1.85 -2.44 7.72
C LEU A 58 -2.29 -1.41 6.68
N THR A 59 -3.44 -0.77 6.92
CA THR A 59 -4.07 0.17 5.98
C THR A 59 -3.39 1.54 6.02
N ALA A 60 -3.26 2.16 7.18
CA ALA A 60 -2.85 3.56 7.29
C ALA A 60 -1.33 3.76 7.27
N VAL A 61 -0.54 2.72 7.60
CA VAL A 61 0.89 2.88 7.88
C VAL A 61 1.74 1.94 7.03
N ILE A 62 1.51 0.64 7.09
CA ILE A 62 2.42 -0.35 6.50
C ILE A 62 2.39 -0.31 4.96
N GLN A 63 1.23 -0.49 4.33
CA GLN A 63 1.14 -0.48 2.86
C GLN A 63 1.54 0.88 2.26
N PRO A 64 1.12 2.04 2.82
CA PRO A 64 1.50 3.33 2.29
C PRO A 64 3.00 3.64 2.42
N LEU A 65 3.61 3.31 3.57
CA LEU A 65 5.06 3.44 3.76
C LEU A 65 5.84 2.51 2.83
N PHE A 66 5.36 1.28 2.65
CA PHE A 66 6.00 0.34 1.74
C PHE A 66 6.03 0.87 0.29
N LEU A 67 4.90 1.39 -0.20
CA LEU A 67 4.84 2.03 -1.51
C LEU A 67 5.70 3.30 -1.60
N ALA A 68 5.75 4.12 -0.53
CA ALA A 68 6.62 5.29 -0.47
C ALA A 68 8.11 4.90 -0.61
N VAL A 69 8.53 3.87 0.13
CA VAL A 69 9.91 3.35 0.08
C VAL A 69 10.25 2.82 -1.30
N VAL A 70 9.37 2.01 -1.90
CA VAL A 70 9.54 1.52 -3.28
C VAL A 70 9.69 2.67 -4.27
N LEU A 71 8.84 3.70 -4.16
CA LEU A 71 8.91 4.88 -5.02
C LEU A 71 10.26 5.60 -4.88
N VAL A 72 10.69 5.89 -3.65
CA VAL A 72 11.98 6.55 -3.38
C VAL A 72 13.15 5.72 -3.90
N LEU A 73 13.17 4.41 -3.61
CA LEU A 73 14.23 3.50 -4.09
C LEU A 73 14.30 3.47 -5.61
N SER A 74 13.15 3.40 -6.28
CA SER A 74 13.08 3.36 -7.75
C SER A 74 13.54 4.69 -8.39
N ILE A 75 13.20 5.84 -7.81
CA ILE A 75 13.62 7.15 -8.30
C ILE A 75 15.12 7.33 -8.12
N VAL A 76 15.67 6.92 -6.96
CA VAL A 76 17.12 6.99 -6.71
C VAL A 76 17.90 6.07 -7.64
N ALA A 77 17.38 4.87 -7.95
CA ALA A 77 18.05 3.91 -8.83
C ALA A 77 17.91 4.25 -10.33
N HIS A 78 16.78 4.83 -10.73
CA HIS A 78 16.42 5.11 -12.13
C HIS A 78 15.78 6.51 -12.27
N PRO A 79 16.54 7.60 -12.04
CA PRO A 79 15.99 8.96 -11.99
C PRO A 79 15.36 9.41 -13.32
N GLU A 80 15.88 8.96 -14.44
CA GLU A 80 15.37 9.24 -15.80
C GLU A 80 13.95 8.68 -16.02
N ARG A 81 13.47 7.81 -15.13
CA ARG A 81 12.17 7.15 -15.18
C ARG A 81 11.23 7.62 -14.06
N GLY A 82 11.56 8.70 -13.35
CA GLY A 82 10.81 9.15 -12.18
C GLY A 82 9.30 9.29 -12.43
N LEU A 83 8.89 9.82 -13.59
CA LEU A 83 7.47 9.92 -13.96
C LEU A 83 6.81 8.54 -14.14
N LEU A 84 7.48 7.60 -14.81
CA LEU A 84 6.96 6.25 -15.01
C LEU A 84 6.85 5.50 -13.67
N ASN A 85 7.85 5.63 -12.81
CA ASN A 85 7.84 5.03 -11.48
C ASN A 85 6.70 5.59 -10.62
N LEU A 86 6.46 6.90 -10.68
CA LEU A 86 5.31 7.55 -10.04
C LEU A 86 3.99 7.01 -10.58
N LEU A 87 3.83 6.85 -11.90
CA LEU A 87 2.62 6.28 -12.51
C LEU A 87 2.39 4.82 -12.07
N ILE A 88 3.44 4.02 -11.96
CA ILE A 88 3.35 2.63 -11.46
C ILE A 88 2.86 2.62 -10.01
N VAL A 89 3.42 3.47 -9.15
CA VAL A 89 3.01 3.55 -7.75
C VAL A 89 1.59 4.12 -7.60
N LEU A 90 1.19 5.06 -8.45
CA LEU A 90 -0.20 5.53 -8.54
C LEU A 90 -1.16 4.40 -8.91
N ALA A 91 -0.80 3.54 -9.86
CA ALA A 91 -1.61 2.38 -10.23
C ALA A 91 -1.72 1.36 -9.08
N LEU A 92 -0.62 1.08 -8.39
CA LEU A 92 -0.61 0.20 -7.21
C LEU A 92 -1.41 0.78 -6.04
N TYR A 93 -1.34 2.10 -5.82
CA TYR A 93 -2.19 2.81 -4.88
C TYR A 93 -3.66 2.70 -5.28
N GLY A 94 -3.99 2.86 -6.56
CA GLY A 94 -5.36 2.69 -7.06
C GLY A 94 -5.91 1.29 -6.80
N LEU A 95 -5.08 0.26 -6.99
CA LEU A 95 -5.43 -1.12 -6.63
C LEU A 95 -5.71 -1.25 -5.13
N TRP A 96 -4.80 -0.75 -4.29
CA TRP A 96 -4.93 -0.75 -2.84
C TRP A 96 -6.17 0.02 -2.35
N TYR A 97 -6.43 1.19 -2.90
CA TYR A 97 -7.61 2.00 -2.60
C TYR A 97 -8.90 1.28 -3.01
N GLY A 98 -8.93 0.66 -4.20
CA GLY A 98 -10.07 -0.10 -4.69
C GLY A 98 -10.41 -1.30 -3.81
N THR A 99 -9.41 -2.08 -3.38
CA THR A 99 -9.59 -3.20 -2.44
C THR A 99 -9.98 -2.70 -1.03
N GLY A 100 -9.45 -1.54 -0.65
CA GLY A 100 -9.91 -0.67 0.42
C GLY A 100 -11.43 -0.50 0.45
N GLN A 101 -11.96 0.10 -0.60
CA GLN A 101 -13.39 0.37 -0.78
C GLN A 101 -14.23 -0.91 -0.80
N ALA A 102 -13.73 -1.99 -1.39
CA ALA A 102 -14.40 -3.29 -1.35
C ALA A 102 -14.59 -3.83 0.07
N THR A 103 -13.69 -3.50 1.00
CA THR A 103 -13.83 -3.88 2.42
C THR A 103 -14.98 -3.13 3.09
N LEU A 104 -15.26 -1.88 2.70
CA LEU A 104 -16.43 -1.12 3.19
C LEU A 104 -17.75 -1.77 2.80
N LEU A 105 -17.82 -2.44 1.63
CA LEU A 105 -19.01 -3.20 1.22
C LEU A 105 -19.31 -4.36 2.16
N VAL A 106 -18.29 -4.89 2.84
CA VAL A 106 -18.39 -6.01 3.78
C VAL A 106 -18.59 -5.54 5.23
N ARG A 107 -18.20 -4.30 5.57
CA ARG A 107 -18.33 -3.70 6.91
C ARG A 107 -19.16 -2.40 6.89
N ARG A 108 -20.45 -2.51 7.20
CA ARG A 108 -21.38 -1.35 7.32
C ARG A 108 -21.01 -0.33 8.41
N ASP A 109 -20.18 -0.71 9.38
CA ASP A 109 -19.96 0.09 10.60
C ASP A 109 -18.75 1.03 10.51
N SER A 110 -18.03 1.03 9.38
CA SER A 110 -16.81 1.80 9.15
C SER A 110 -17.11 3.25 8.72
N GLN A 111 -17.68 4.04 9.63
CA GLN A 111 -18.11 5.43 9.40
C GLN A 111 -16.95 6.42 9.21
N GLY A 112 -16.29 6.41 8.04
CA GLY A 112 -15.42 7.50 7.58
C GLY A 112 -13.96 7.49 8.07
N ALA A 113 -13.64 6.72 9.13
CA ALA A 113 -12.26 6.55 9.59
C ALA A 113 -11.35 5.95 8.49
N ASP A 114 -11.87 4.97 7.75
CA ASP A 114 -11.11 4.28 6.68
C ASP A 114 -10.77 5.22 5.52
N LEU A 115 -11.67 6.15 5.16
CA LEU A 115 -11.41 7.19 4.15
C LEU A 115 -10.36 8.20 4.62
N GLY A 116 -10.41 8.59 5.90
CA GLY A 116 -9.40 9.45 6.52
C GLY A 116 -8.02 8.80 6.52
N PHE A 117 -7.94 7.51 6.83
CA PHE A 117 -6.70 6.75 6.79
C PHE A 117 -6.15 6.58 5.37
N MET A 118 -7.01 6.35 4.37
CA MET A 118 -6.59 6.30 2.95
C MET A 118 -6.08 7.64 2.43
N SER A 119 -6.61 8.75 2.97
CA SER A 119 -6.13 10.10 2.64
C SER A 119 -4.76 10.37 3.26
N ILE A 120 -4.55 10.02 4.55
CA ILE A 120 -3.23 10.13 5.21
C ILE A 120 -2.19 9.27 4.49
N ALA A 121 -2.57 8.06 4.11
CA ALA A 121 -1.73 7.16 3.33
C ALA A 121 -1.28 7.77 1.99
N SER A 122 -2.15 8.49 1.29
CA SER A 122 -1.77 9.18 0.04
C SER A 122 -0.67 10.22 0.28
N ALA A 123 -0.73 10.95 1.40
CA ALA A 123 0.33 11.90 1.77
C ALA A 123 1.65 11.18 2.06
N ILE A 124 1.61 10.05 2.76
CA ILE A 124 2.79 9.22 3.06
C ILE A 124 3.42 8.66 1.78
N THR A 125 2.62 8.18 0.84
CA THR A 125 3.11 7.54 -0.39
C THR A 125 3.61 8.55 -1.41
N PHE A 126 2.86 9.63 -1.67
CA PHE A 126 3.13 10.49 -2.81
C PHE A 126 4.01 11.70 -2.50
N VAL A 127 3.96 12.25 -1.28
CA VAL A 127 4.80 13.42 -0.94
C VAL A 127 6.30 13.10 -1.08
N PRO A 128 6.82 11.98 -0.54
CA PRO A 128 8.23 11.63 -0.73
C PRO A 128 8.59 11.40 -2.20
N GLY A 129 7.68 10.81 -2.98
CA GLY A 129 7.87 10.57 -4.41
C GLY A 129 7.88 11.83 -5.26
N LEU A 130 6.99 12.79 -4.96
CA LEU A 130 6.96 14.09 -5.62
C LEU A 130 8.19 14.92 -5.27
N VAL A 131 8.65 14.88 -4.02
CA VAL A 131 9.90 15.52 -3.60
C VAL A 131 11.09 14.87 -4.31
N ALA A 132 11.17 13.54 -4.33
CA ALA A 132 12.24 12.83 -5.02
C ALA A 132 12.25 13.15 -6.53
N LEU A 133 11.08 13.18 -7.17
CA LEU A 133 10.94 13.55 -8.58
C LEU A 133 11.39 15.00 -8.86
N ALA A 134 11.11 15.93 -7.96
CA ALA A 134 11.47 17.34 -8.14
C ALA A 134 12.97 17.63 -7.93
N VAL A 135 13.70 16.70 -7.31
CA VAL A 135 15.13 16.83 -6.99
C VAL A 135 16.02 16.08 -7.99
N CYS A 136 15.43 15.25 -8.87
CA CYS A 136 16.09 14.55 -9.96
C CYS A 136 15.94 15.31 -11.29
#